data_AF-A0A2T4V9B5-F1
#
_entry.id   AF-A0A2T4V9B5-F1
#
_cell.length_a   1.000
_cell.length_b   1.000
_cell.length_c   1.000
_cell.angle_alpha   90.00
_cell.angle_beta   90.00
_cell.angle_gamma   90.00
#
_symmetry.space_group_name_H-M   'P 1'
#
loop_
_entity.id
_entity.type
_entity.pdbx_description
1 polymer ?
#
loop_
_entity_poly.entity_id
_entity_poly.type
_entity_poly.pdbx_seq_one_letter_code
_entity_poly.pdbx_strand_id
1 'polypeptide(L)'
;MKQARKRAGMTQAEAAEGIGIAPEVYGRMERGGVLPSVPTLLRMCLILGSGPHELMGFAEVEPGQSAPGANTVPPGLSDTPEKRRLLRRLARLDSPRIKALARLVALLLPGR
;
A
#
# COMPACT_ATOMS: atom_id res chain seq x y z
N MET A 1 -14.71 5.92 -0.88
CA MET A 1 -14.84 7.12 0.00
C MET A 1 -16.26 7.41 0.52
N LYS A 2 -17.26 7.73 -0.32
CA LYS A 2 -18.62 8.11 0.13
C LYS A 2 -19.29 7.08 1.04
N GLN A 3 -19.17 5.79 0.69
CA GLN A 3 -19.73 4.72 1.50
C GLN A 3 -19.07 4.65 2.90
N ALA A 4 -17.74 4.72 2.97
CA ALA A 4 -17.00 4.76 4.23
C ALA A 4 -17.46 5.91 5.14
N ARG A 5 -17.61 7.13 4.59
CA ARG A 5 -18.14 8.27 5.37
C ARG A 5 -19.55 8.03 5.89
N LYS A 6 -20.45 7.50 5.04
CA LYS A 6 -21.82 7.19 5.46
C LYS A 6 -21.85 6.14 6.58
N ARG A 7 -20.99 5.11 6.52
CA ARG A 7 -20.84 4.11 7.60
C ARG A 7 -20.33 4.74 8.90
N ALA A 8 -19.45 5.73 8.80
CA ALA A 8 -18.96 6.50 9.95
C ALA A 8 -19.99 7.50 10.50
N GLY A 9 -21.18 7.62 9.92
CA GLY A 9 -22.24 8.53 10.39
C GLY A 9 -21.95 10.02 10.17
N MET A 10 -20.90 10.36 9.41
CA MET A 10 -20.43 11.74 9.24
C MET A 10 -21.09 12.43 8.04
N THR A 11 -21.33 13.72 8.15
CA THR A 11 -21.56 14.64 7.03
C THR A 11 -20.26 14.92 6.28
N GLN A 12 -20.35 15.48 5.06
CA GLN A 12 -19.15 15.90 4.32
C GLN A 12 -18.39 17.01 5.05
N ALA A 13 -19.09 17.89 5.76
CA ALA A 13 -18.48 18.97 6.53
C ALA A 13 -17.69 18.44 7.72
N GLU A 14 -18.28 17.56 8.53
CA GLU A 14 -17.60 16.94 9.69
C GLU A 14 -16.37 16.12 9.27
N ALA A 15 -16.49 15.36 8.18
CA ALA A 15 -15.36 14.61 7.64
C ALA A 15 -14.25 15.56 7.17
N ALA A 16 -14.59 16.61 6.42
CA ALA A 16 -13.63 17.59 5.93
C ALA A 16 -12.92 18.34 7.06
N GLU A 17 -13.67 18.74 8.10
CA GLU A 17 -13.16 19.38 9.31
C GLU A 17 -12.17 18.47 10.03
N GLY A 18 -12.55 17.22 10.31
CA GLY A 18 -11.65 16.27 10.96
C GLY A 18 -10.37 16.03 10.15
N ILE A 19 -10.49 15.97 8.81
CA ILE A 19 -9.33 15.80 7.93
C ILE A 19 -8.51 17.09 7.86
N GLY A 20 -9.08 18.27 8.12
CA GLY A 20 -8.42 19.57 7.98
C GLY A 20 -8.35 20.04 6.52
N ILE A 21 -9.45 19.90 5.77
CA ILE A 21 -9.60 20.41 4.40
C ILE A 21 -10.94 21.12 4.21
N ALA A 22 -11.08 21.91 3.14
CA ALA A 22 -12.35 22.55 2.83
C ALA A 22 -13.44 21.51 2.44
N PRO A 23 -14.70 21.66 2.88
CA PRO A 23 -15.80 20.76 2.53
C PRO A 23 -15.98 20.56 1.01
N GLU A 24 -15.73 21.60 0.22
CA GLU A 24 -15.78 21.52 -1.25
C GLU A 24 -14.71 20.57 -1.82
N VAL A 25 -13.50 20.59 -1.25
CA VAL A 25 -12.41 19.69 -1.65
C VAL A 25 -12.81 18.25 -1.33
N TYR A 26 -13.33 17.99 -0.14
CA TYR A 26 -13.84 16.67 0.24
C TYR A 26 -14.97 16.21 -0.69
N GLY A 27 -15.93 17.09 -1.00
CA GLY A 27 -17.01 16.80 -1.92
C GLY A 27 -16.53 16.47 -3.34
N ARG A 28 -15.50 17.17 -3.84
CA ARG A 28 -14.85 16.83 -5.12
C ARG A 28 -14.17 15.47 -5.08
N MET A 29 -13.52 15.12 -3.97
CA MET A 29 -12.92 13.79 -3.78
C MET A 29 -13.98 12.68 -3.81
N GLU A 30 -15.13 12.85 -3.15
CA GLU A 30 -16.20 11.85 -3.18
C GLU A 30 -16.80 11.62 -4.58
N ARG A 31 -16.68 12.61 -5.48
CA ARG A 31 -17.12 12.52 -6.88
C ARG A 31 -16.01 12.07 -7.83
N GLY A 32 -14.80 11.82 -7.33
CA GLY A 32 -13.64 11.44 -8.15
C GLY A 32 -12.99 12.59 -8.92
N GLY A 33 -13.34 13.84 -8.63
CA GLY A 33 -12.79 15.02 -9.33
C GLY A 33 -11.40 15.44 -8.85
N VAL A 34 -10.97 15.00 -7.66
CA VAL A 34 -9.65 15.27 -7.08
C VAL A 34 -9.21 14.05 -6.28
N LEU A 35 -7.94 13.66 -6.40
CA LEU A 35 -7.34 12.64 -5.53
C LEU A 35 -6.71 13.28 -4.28
N PRO A 36 -6.76 12.61 -3.12
CA PRO A 36 -6.07 13.07 -1.93
C PRO A 36 -4.55 12.91 -2.08
N SER A 37 -3.80 13.83 -1.45
CA SER A 37 -2.37 13.59 -1.17
C SER A 37 -2.22 12.38 -0.24
N VAL A 38 -1.05 11.74 -0.21
CA VAL A 38 -0.79 10.60 0.71
C VAL A 38 -1.03 10.99 2.19
N PRO A 39 -0.56 12.15 2.70
CA PRO A 39 -0.89 12.57 4.07
C PRO A 39 -2.38 12.84 4.30
N THR A 40 -3.11 13.35 3.30
CA THR A 40 -4.56 13.52 3.39
C THR A 40 -5.26 12.15 3.45
N LEU A 41 -4.87 11.22 2.58
CA LEU A 41 -5.42 9.86 2.57
C LEU A 41 -5.20 9.15 3.91
N LEU A 42 -4.03 9.30 4.52
CA LEU A 42 -3.77 8.71 5.84
C LEU A 42 -4.74 9.24 6.91
N ARG A 43 -4.96 10.57 6.96
CA ARG A 43 -5.94 11.18 7.87
C ARG A 43 -7.36 10.66 7.59
N MET A 44 -7.72 10.51 6.32
CA MET A 44 -9.02 9.94 5.93
C MET A 44 -9.18 8.51 6.43
N CYS A 45 -8.15 7.66 6.31
CA CYS A 45 -8.19 6.29 6.81
C CYS A 45 -8.49 6.24 8.31
N LEU A 46 -7.83 7.11 9.09
CA LEU A 46 -8.00 7.19 10.54
C LEU A 46 -9.41 7.65 10.92
N ILE A 47 -9.90 8.71 10.27
CA ILE A 47 -11.19 9.35 10.61
C ILE A 47 -12.37 8.50 10.16
N LEU A 48 -12.26 7.86 9.01
CA LEU A 48 -13.34 7.06 8.44
C LEU A 48 -13.25 5.57 8.85
N GLY A 49 -12.24 5.19 9.65
CA GLY A 49 -12.02 3.81 10.08
C GLY A 49 -11.94 2.82 8.91
N SER A 50 -11.31 3.23 7.81
CA SER A 50 -11.34 2.50 6.54
C SER A 50 -9.94 2.46 5.90
N GLY A 51 -9.62 1.37 5.21
CA GLY A 51 -8.33 1.21 4.56
C GLY A 51 -8.22 2.03 3.26
N PRO A 52 -6.99 2.32 2.78
CA PRO A 52 -6.79 3.09 1.56
C PRO A 52 -7.36 2.38 0.31
N HIS A 53 -7.40 1.04 0.30
CA HIS A 53 -7.98 0.25 -0.77
C HIS A 53 -9.48 0.54 -0.95
N GLU A 54 -10.22 0.55 0.15
CA GLU A 54 -11.65 0.87 0.15
C GLU A 54 -11.90 2.34 -0.19
N LEU A 55 -11.08 3.25 0.37
CA LEU A 55 -11.26 4.68 0.12
C LEU A 55 -11.01 5.07 -1.33
N MET A 56 -10.00 4.46 -1.94
CA MET A 56 -9.57 4.70 -3.33
C MET A 56 -10.27 3.82 -4.36
N GLY A 57 -11.11 2.88 -3.92
CA GLY A 57 -11.84 1.98 -4.82
C GLY A 57 -10.93 1.02 -5.57
N PHE A 58 -9.81 0.60 -4.97
CA PHE A 58 -9.02 -0.50 -5.51
C PHE A 58 -9.90 -1.76 -5.47
N ALA A 59 -10.14 -2.36 -6.63
CA ALA A 59 -10.70 -3.70 -6.69
C ALA A 59 -9.76 -4.66 -5.94
N GLU A 60 -10.31 -5.69 -5.29
CA GLU A 60 -9.49 -6.82 -4.88
C GLU A 60 -8.76 -7.31 -6.13
N VAL A 61 -7.43 -7.29 -6.08
CA VAL A 61 -6.61 -7.87 -7.13
C VAL A 61 -6.80 -9.36 -6.97
N GLU A 62 -7.67 -9.95 -7.78
CA GLU A 62 -7.78 -11.41 -7.90
C GLU A 62 -6.36 -11.97 -8.06
N PRO A 63 -5.97 -13.03 -7.31
CA PRO A 63 -4.66 -13.62 -7.43
C PRO A 63 -4.36 -14.00 -8.88
N GLY A 64 -3.52 -13.20 -9.56
CA GLY A 64 -3.17 -13.39 -10.98
C GLY A 64 -3.64 -12.30 -11.95
N GLN A 65 -4.50 -11.36 -11.54
CA GLN A 65 -4.92 -10.23 -12.39
C GLN A 65 -4.12 -8.97 -12.07
N SER A 66 -2.90 -8.86 -12.61
CA SER A 66 -2.15 -7.60 -12.56
C SER A 66 -2.56 -6.67 -13.69
N ALA A 67 -2.62 -5.35 -13.42
CA ALA A 67 -2.87 -4.35 -14.44
C ALA A 67 -1.85 -4.48 -15.60
N PRO A 68 -2.22 -4.16 -16.85
CA PRO A 68 -1.27 -4.15 -17.97
C PRO A 68 -0.08 -3.25 -17.63
N GLY A 69 1.13 -3.82 -17.59
CA GLY A 69 2.36 -3.11 -17.20
C GLY A 69 2.73 -3.18 -15.70
N ALA A 70 1.84 -3.61 -14.81
CA ALA A 70 2.20 -3.87 -13.40
C ALA A 70 3.09 -5.11 -13.23
N ASN A 71 3.09 -6.00 -14.23
CA ASN A 71 3.90 -7.23 -14.26
C ASN A 71 5.33 -7.06 -14.76
N THR A 72 5.76 -5.87 -15.16
CA THR A 72 7.20 -5.64 -15.37
C THR A 72 7.84 -5.36 -14.03
N VAL A 73 7.81 -6.34 -13.12
CA VAL A 73 8.72 -6.33 -11.99
C VAL A 73 10.12 -6.35 -12.61
N PRO A 74 10.97 -5.32 -12.39
CA PRO A 74 12.28 -5.25 -13.01
C PRO A 74 13.03 -6.57 -12.79
N PRO A 75 13.76 -7.09 -13.80
CA PRO A 75 14.58 -8.29 -13.63
C PRO A 75 15.46 -8.14 -12.37
N GLY A 76 15.19 -8.97 -11.35
CA GLY A 76 15.82 -8.87 -10.03
C GLY A 76 14.83 -8.74 -8.87
N LEU A 77 13.73 -8.01 -9.06
CA LEU A 77 12.68 -7.82 -8.04
C LEU A 77 11.54 -8.86 -8.13
N SER A 78 11.54 -9.73 -9.14
CA SER A 78 10.51 -10.74 -9.32
C SER A 78 10.45 -11.68 -8.12
N ASP A 79 9.30 -11.72 -7.45
CA ASP A 79 9.11 -12.46 -6.21
C ASP A 79 8.73 -13.91 -6.52
N THR A 80 9.72 -14.78 -6.74
CA THR A 80 9.49 -16.20 -7.05
C THR A 80 9.14 -17.00 -5.79
N PRO A 81 8.42 -18.15 -5.90
CA PRO A 81 8.15 -19.02 -4.75
C PRO A 81 9.41 -19.44 -3.98
N GLU A 82 10.54 -19.62 -4.68
CA GLU A 82 11.85 -19.93 -4.13
C GLU A 82 12.37 -18.79 -3.26
N LYS A 83 12.32 -17.54 -3.77
CA LYS A 83 12.72 -16.34 -3.01
C LYS A 83 11.86 -16.15 -1.77
N ARG A 84 10.52 -16.32 -1.88
CA ARG A 84 9.60 -16.24 -0.73
C ARG A 84 9.92 -17.28 0.34
N ARG A 85 10.20 -18.53 -0.07
CA ARG A 85 10.62 -19.60 0.86
C ARG A 85 11.91 -19.23 1.59
N LEU A 86 12.89 -18.66 0.89
CA LEU A 86 14.14 -18.19 1.48
C LEU A 86 13.92 -17.04 2.47
N LEU A 87 13.13 -16.02 2.10
CA LEU A 87 12.82 -14.89 2.99
C LEU A 87 12.16 -15.35 4.30
N ARG A 88 11.24 -16.33 4.25
CA ARG A 88 10.63 -16.91 5.47
C ARG A 88 11.63 -17.61 6.38
N ARG A 89 12.68 -18.22 5.82
CA ARG A 89 13.76 -18.85 6.61
C ARG A 89 14.68 -17.79 7.19
N LEU A 90 15.01 -16.76 6.42
CA LEU A 90 15.81 -15.62 6.86
C LEU A 90 15.16 -14.85 8.02
N ALA A 91 13.84 -14.69 7.99
CA ALA A 91 13.08 -14.02 9.06
C ALA A 91 13.20 -14.71 10.43
N ARG A 92 13.64 -15.97 10.49
CA ARG A 92 13.87 -16.72 11.74
C ARG A 92 15.30 -16.62 12.26
N LEU A 93 16.19 -15.98 11.51
CA LEU A 93 17.60 -15.84 11.87
C LEU A 93 17.85 -14.54 12.62
N ASP A 94 18.85 -14.56 13.50
CA ASP A 94 19.37 -13.38 14.16
C ASP A 94 20.36 -12.63 13.27
N SER A 95 20.62 -11.36 13.62
CA SER A 95 21.47 -10.46 12.83
C SER A 95 22.86 -11.03 12.46
N PRO A 96 23.58 -11.75 13.35
CA PRO A 96 24.88 -12.35 12.99
C PRO A 96 24.78 -13.38 11.88
N ARG A 97 23.77 -14.27 11.92
CA ARG A 97 23.57 -15.31 10.89
C ARG A 97 23.14 -14.72 9.55
N ILE A 98 22.30 -13.68 9.58
CA ILE A 98 21.92 -12.94 8.36
C ILE A 98 23.15 -12.31 7.72
N LYS A 99 24.03 -11.68 8.50
CA LYS A 99 25.28 -11.06 8.00
C LYS A 99 26.24 -12.10 7.40
N ALA A 100 26.38 -13.26 8.04
CA ALA A 100 27.20 -14.35 7.51
C ALA A 100 26.66 -14.83 6.15
N LEU A 101 25.35 -15.02 6.03
CA LEU A 101 24.72 -15.43 4.78
C LEU A 101 24.85 -14.35 3.69
N ALA A 102 24.71 -13.07 4.03
CA ALA A 102 24.90 -11.97 3.09
C ALA A 102 26.32 -11.98 2.49
N ARG A 103 27.34 -12.29 3.29
CA ARG A 103 28.72 -12.47 2.79
C ARG A 103 28.84 -13.65 1.83
N LEU A 104 28.21 -14.79 2.15
CA LEU A 104 28.20 -15.96 1.27
C LEU A 104 27.51 -15.66 -0.06
N VAL A 105 26.37 -14.97 -0.04
CA VAL A 105 25.66 -14.56 -1.25
C VAL A 105 26.51 -13.60 -2.08
N ALA A 106 27.23 -12.68 -1.44
CA ALA A 106 28.14 -11.76 -2.13
C ALA A 106 29.30 -12.50 -2.86
N LEU A 107 29.71 -13.69 -2.39
CA LEU A 107 30.69 -14.53 -3.08
C LEU A 107 30.10 -15.27 -4.30
N LEU A 108 28.78 -15.46 -4.34
CA LEU A 108 28.08 -16.20 -5.40
C LEU A 108 27.59 -15.29 -6.53
N LEU A 109 27.45 -13.99 -6.26
CA LEU A 109 27.11 -13.01 -7.29
C LEU A 109 28.38 -12.61 -8.04
N PRO A 110 28.37 -12.58 -9.39
CA PRO A 110 29.54 -12.12 -10.14
C PRO A 110 29.92 -10.71 -9.67
N GLY A 111 31.23 -10.51 -9.44
CA GLY A 111 31.76 -9.21 -9.07
C GLY A 111 31.29 -8.14 -10.04
N ARG A 112 30.85 -7.01 -9.51
CA ARG A 112 30.55 -5.81 -10.31
C ARG A 112 31.79 -5.31 -11.02
#